data_AF-A0A921Z5L9-F1
#
_entry.id   AF-A0A921Z5L9-F1
#
_cell.length_a   1.000
_cell.length_b   1.000
_cell.length_c   1.000
_cell.angle_alpha   90.00
_cell.angle_beta   90.00
_cell.angle_gamma   90.00
#
_symmetry.space_group_name_H-M   'P 1'
#
loop_
_entity.id
_entity.type
_entity.pdbx_description
1 polymer ?
#
loop_
_entity_poly.entity_id
_entity_poly.type
_entity_poly.pdbx_seq_one_letter_code
_entity_poly.pdbx_strand_id
1 'polypeptide(L)'
;MDTMISVWTVVEHVRVASGAAELAIFTAILYWFFTSSRVADMLEVVGERVGGWCGRDTGSLRQAVRARRRHHQNDIYTKLEAENASRTASLYRVKEGPITPAPQPQTKPPAGLACGRCAPLSRESWQDPQSTDTGAVINILDIGRQKYANGGVVSRYLCDLVQCFNLTKYDYKDIVPSVEKEESFLKAIEETTQEELKKAKANDDGSPKSKASLDYSSVRRRVEAKAKKVLTDISSAMSNNVLRLVAWVTHKAVRRVARGCGTRAASVERLRRAHAAGLPLVFVPLHRSHFDYILVTFTLYLVGLRPPLVAAGDNMRIPFFGWFLRGCGAFYIRRRVDGSEYHGDPVYKSALRSYILNSLGANNNLEFFIEAGILSVIMDAYLDGTIDDALLVPVTLNYDRLVDGNFVREQLGMPKQMETFWSALRGIWRTLNTNHGSIRVDFNQPISLKELVTSFQKYQHYKMPIESPLTPPNNNLAVNLDRQILYNHSHSSLYGDDVSTDHKMMVEAIGRHLVYDAASSTALMCTNVVAYVVLTERRAGCALAALREAVCARAAAL
;
A
#
# COMPACT_ATOMS: atom_id res chain seq x y z
N MET A 1 -12.63 -34.29 36.01
CA MET A 1 -12.01 -34.03 34.69
C MET A 1 -13.07 -33.96 33.59
N ASP A 2 -14.21 -34.66 33.71
CA ASP A 2 -15.27 -34.67 32.69
C ASP A 2 -16.03 -33.35 32.52
N THR A 3 -16.07 -32.49 33.55
CA THR A 3 -16.73 -31.17 33.45
C THR A 3 -15.91 -30.13 32.68
N MET A 4 -14.57 -30.21 32.67
CA MET A 4 -13.73 -29.28 31.89
C MET A 4 -13.66 -29.64 30.40
N ILE A 5 -13.78 -30.93 30.06
CA ILE A 5 -13.84 -31.41 28.67
C ILE A 5 -15.14 -30.95 28.00
N SER A 6 -16.25 -30.94 28.75
CA SER A 6 -17.55 -30.41 28.31
C SER A 6 -17.53 -28.90 28.03
N VAL A 7 -16.86 -28.10 28.88
CA VAL A 7 -16.78 -26.64 28.65
C VAL A 7 -15.89 -26.30 27.46
N TRP A 8 -14.77 -27.01 27.26
CA TRP A 8 -13.90 -26.77 26.10
C TRP A 8 -14.55 -27.18 24.78
N THR A 9 -15.25 -28.31 24.74
CA THR A 9 -16.02 -28.72 23.56
C THR A 9 -17.20 -27.79 23.27
N VAL A 10 -17.88 -27.26 24.29
CA VAL A 10 -18.92 -26.22 24.12
C VAL A 10 -18.32 -24.89 23.65
N VAL A 11 -17.17 -24.46 24.19
CA VAL A 11 -16.48 -23.22 23.75
C VAL A 11 -15.95 -23.34 22.32
N GLU A 12 -15.47 -24.52 21.92
CA GLU A 12 -14.97 -24.81 20.59
C GLU A 12 -16.13 -24.95 19.58
N HIS A 13 -17.24 -25.58 19.97
CA HIS A 13 -18.48 -25.57 19.17
C HIS A 13 -19.12 -24.18 19.06
N VAL A 14 -19.05 -23.34 20.11
CA VAL A 14 -19.53 -21.95 20.06
C VAL A 14 -18.62 -21.08 19.19
N ARG A 15 -17.29 -21.29 19.19
CA ARG A 15 -16.34 -20.60 18.28
C ARG A 15 -16.48 -21.03 16.82
N VAL A 16 -16.73 -22.31 16.57
CA VAL A 16 -16.92 -22.84 15.21
C VAL A 16 -18.32 -22.48 14.68
N ALA A 17 -19.36 -22.52 15.53
CA ALA A 17 -20.71 -22.09 15.18
C ALA A 17 -20.80 -20.56 15.00
N SER A 18 -20.07 -19.76 15.79
CA SER A 18 -19.96 -18.32 15.57
C SER A 18 -19.24 -18.03 14.26
N GLY A 19 -18.13 -18.71 13.96
CA GLY A 19 -17.41 -18.53 12.69
C GLY A 19 -18.23 -18.94 11.45
N ALA A 20 -19.02 -20.01 11.53
CA ALA A 20 -19.89 -20.45 10.44
C ALA A 20 -21.13 -19.55 10.27
N ALA A 21 -21.74 -19.11 11.37
CA ALA A 21 -22.84 -18.15 11.35
C ALA A 21 -22.37 -16.77 10.86
N GLU A 22 -21.16 -16.35 11.24
CA GLU A 22 -20.55 -15.10 10.78
C GLU A 22 -20.15 -15.16 9.31
N LEU A 23 -19.66 -16.30 8.81
CA LEU A 23 -19.42 -16.51 7.38
C LEU A 23 -20.75 -16.54 6.60
N ALA A 24 -21.81 -17.14 7.15
CA ALA A 24 -23.14 -17.13 6.56
C ALA A 24 -23.74 -15.71 6.53
N ILE A 25 -23.57 -14.92 7.60
CA ILE A 25 -23.97 -13.51 7.65
C ILE A 25 -23.14 -12.68 6.69
N PHE A 26 -21.82 -12.91 6.59
CA PHE A 26 -20.96 -12.22 5.63
C PHE A 26 -21.31 -12.56 4.19
N THR A 27 -21.61 -13.82 3.88
CA THR A 27 -22.08 -14.25 2.54
C THR A 27 -23.50 -13.76 2.23
N ALA A 28 -24.39 -13.67 3.22
CA ALA A 28 -25.73 -13.10 3.09
C ALA A 28 -25.69 -11.57 2.93
N ILE A 29 -24.78 -10.88 3.63
CA ILE A 29 -24.49 -9.46 3.45
C ILE A 29 -23.89 -9.25 2.07
N LEU A 30 -22.89 -10.04 1.64
CA LEU A 30 -22.37 -10.00 0.27
C LEU A 30 -23.50 -10.23 -0.75
N TYR A 31 -24.34 -11.24 -0.56
CA TYR A 31 -25.47 -11.56 -1.45
C TYR A 31 -26.52 -10.42 -1.53
N TRP A 32 -26.86 -9.81 -0.40
CA TRP A 32 -27.75 -8.64 -0.32
C TRP A 32 -27.11 -7.39 -0.94
N PHE A 33 -25.80 -7.21 -0.78
CA PHE A 33 -25.02 -6.15 -1.42
C PHE A 33 -24.84 -6.35 -2.93
N PHE A 34 -24.80 -7.59 -3.43
CA PHE A 34 -24.75 -7.90 -4.86
C PHE A 34 -26.09 -7.72 -5.58
N THR A 35 -27.21 -7.54 -4.84
CA THR A 35 -28.57 -7.48 -5.41
C THR A 35 -29.29 -6.13 -5.21
N SER A 36 -28.78 -5.21 -4.38
CA SER A 36 -29.49 -3.97 -4.00
C SER A 36 -29.37 -2.79 -4.98
N SER A 37 -28.61 -2.91 -6.08
CA SER A 37 -28.48 -1.83 -7.07
C SER A 37 -29.75 -1.55 -7.88
N ARG A 38 -30.83 -2.31 -7.70
CA ARG A 38 -32.11 -2.14 -8.43
C ARG A 38 -33.20 -1.40 -7.66
N VAL A 39 -33.02 -1.14 -6.36
CA VAL A 39 -34.06 -0.53 -5.51
C VAL A 39 -33.92 1.00 -5.43
N ALA A 40 -32.69 1.52 -5.51
CA ALA A 40 -32.43 2.97 -5.52
C ALA A 40 -32.95 3.63 -6.80
N ASP A 41 -32.73 3.00 -7.97
CA ASP A 41 -33.20 3.50 -9.27
C ASP A 41 -34.72 3.47 -9.41
N MET A 42 -35.43 2.62 -8.64
CA MET A 42 -36.90 2.53 -8.67
C MET A 42 -37.58 3.62 -7.82
N LEU A 43 -36.94 4.05 -6.73
CA LEU A 43 -37.47 5.09 -5.83
C LEU A 43 -37.34 6.50 -6.42
N GLU A 44 -36.33 6.72 -7.27
CA GLU A 44 -36.13 7.98 -7.98
C GLU A 44 -37.23 8.21 -9.05
N VAL A 45 -37.64 7.15 -9.75
CA VAL A 45 -38.70 7.17 -10.78
C VAL A 45 -40.11 7.37 -10.18
N VAL A 46 -40.33 6.95 -8.93
CA VAL A 46 -41.61 7.18 -8.21
C VAL A 46 -41.66 8.60 -7.63
N GLY A 47 -40.52 9.16 -7.22
CA GLY A 47 -40.42 10.55 -6.75
C GLY A 47 -40.73 11.58 -7.84
N GLU A 48 -40.30 11.34 -9.08
CA GLU A 48 -40.57 12.24 -10.21
C GLU A 48 -42.04 12.24 -10.66
N ARG A 49 -42.78 11.13 -10.47
CA ARG A 49 -44.20 11.03 -10.87
C ARG A 49 -45.18 11.63 -9.86
N VAL A 50 -44.81 11.77 -8.60
CA VAL A 50 -45.69 12.33 -7.55
C VAL A 50 -45.57 13.86 -7.44
N GLY A 51 -44.44 14.44 -7.88
CA GLY A 51 -44.23 15.89 -7.89
C GLY A 51 -45.06 16.66 -8.93
N GLY A 52 -45.65 15.97 -9.92
CA GLY A 52 -46.42 16.59 -11.02
C GLY A 52 -47.87 16.97 -10.69
N TRP A 53 -48.38 16.63 -9.50
CA TRP A 53 -49.80 16.80 -9.16
C TRP A 53 -50.16 18.08 -8.41
N CYS A 54 -49.18 18.79 -7.83
CA CYS A 54 -49.41 20.02 -7.07
C CYS A 54 -49.21 21.26 -7.94
N GLY A 55 -50.22 21.58 -8.75
CA GLY A 55 -50.29 22.78 -9.56
C GLY A 55 -50.11 24.05 -8.72
N ARG A 56 -49.26 24.98 -9.20
CA ARG A 56 -49.17 26.33 -8.62
C ARG A 56 -48.66 27.41 -9.60
N ASP A 57 -49.57 28.36 -9.82
CA ASP A 57 -49.50 29.81 -10.06
C ASP A 57 -48.40 30.45 -10.93
N THR A 58 -48.88 31.20 -11.92
CA THR A 58 -48.15 31.86 -13.02
C THR A 58 -47.35 33.11 -12.64
N GLY A 59 -47.29 33.50 -11.36
CA GLY A 59 -46.32 34.48 -10.83
C GLY A 59 -44.91 33.89 -10.66
N SER A 60 -44.85 32.59 -10.37
CA SER A 60 -43.62 31.80 -10.17
C SER A 60 -42.75 31.75 -11.43
N LEU A 61 -43.37 31.69 -12.63
CA LEU A 61 -42.66 31.55 -13.90
C LEU A 61 -41.75 32.76 -14.24
N ARG A 62 -42.18 33.99 -13.96
CA ARG A 62 -41.35 35.19 -14.22
C ARG A 62 -40.19 35.31 -13.24
N GLN A 63 -40.40 34.93 -11.98
CA GLN A 63 -39.35 34.89 -10.95
C GLN A 63 -38.38 33.72 -11.21
N ALA A 64 -38.89 32.57 -11.64
CA ALA A 64 -38.13 31.40 -12.06
C ALA A 64 -37.29 31.68 -13.32
N VAL A 65 -37.81 32.41 -14.31
CA VAL A 65 -37.03 32.81 -15.50
C VAL A 65 -35.90 33.78 -15.12
N ARG A 66 -36.14 34.74 -14.21
CA ARG A 66 -35.08 35.64 -13.70
C ARG A 66 -34.07 34.93 -12.80
N ALA A 67 -34.51 33.96 -12.00
CA ALA A 67 -33.64 33.10 -11.20
C ALA A 67 -32.82 32.17 -12.11
N ARG A 68 -33.43 31.59 -13.15
CA ARG A 68 -32.75 30.75 -14.15
C ARG A 68 -31.75 31.55 -14.99
N ARG A 69 -32.04 32.81 -15.32
CA ARG A 69 -31.10 33.71 -16.01
C ARG A 69 -29.92 34.09 -15.11
N ARG A 70 -30.16 34.35 -13.82
CA ARG A 70 -29.09 34.58 -12.82
C ARG A 70 -28.26 33.32 -12.56
N HIS A 71 -28.89 32.15 -12.45
CA HIS A 71 -28.20 30.86 -12.37
C HIS A 71 -27.38 30.59 -13.63
N HIS A 72 -27.94 30.82 -14.82
CA HIS A 72 -27.21 30.64 -16.07
C HIS A 72 -26.01 31.60 -16.17
N GLN A 73 -26.16 32.83 -15.70
CA GLN A 73 -25.10 33.82 -15.72
C GLN A 73 -24.02 33.53 -14.67
N ASN A 74 -24.39 33.09 -13.45
CA ASN A 74 -23.44 32.58 -12.47
C ASN A 74 -22.76 31.27 -12.95
N ASP A 75 -23.46 30.40 -13.65
CA ASP A 75 -22.89 29.20 -14.30
C ASP A 75 -21.87 29.60 -15.38
N ILE A 76 -22.13 30.67 -16.13
CA ILE A 76 -21.17 31.19 -17.11
C ILE A 76 -19.95 31.76 -16.41
N TYR A 77 -20.11 32.60 -15.39
CA TYR A 77 -18.99 33.19 -14.66
C TYR A 77 -18.17 32.13 -13.92
N THR A 78 -18.82 31.15 -13.27
CA THR A 78 -18.12 30.02 -12.63
C THR A 78 -17.41 29.13 -13.65
N LYS A 79 -17.98 28.91 -14.85
CA LYS A 79 -17.27 28.24 -15.95
C LYS A 79 -16.07 29.05 -16.43
N LEU A 80 -16.20 30.37 -16.54
CA LEU A 80 -15.13 31.26 -16.99
C LEU A 80 -14.01 31.37 -15.94
N GLU A 81 -14.35 31.40 -14.66
CA GLU A 81 -13.42 31.33 -13.54
C GLU A 81 -12.74 29.97 -13.48
N ALA A 82 -13.48 28.86 -13.68
CA ALA A 82 -12.89 27.52 -13.78
C ALA A 82 -11.96 27.40 -14.99
N GLU A 83 -12.30 28.02 -16.12
CA GLU A 83 -11.45 28.07 -17.30
C GLU A 83 -10.19 28.90 -17.05
N ASN A 84 -10.31 30.09 -16.44
CA ASN A 84 -9.16 30.93 -16.07
C ASN A 84 -8.27 30.27 -15.01
N ALA A 85 -8.87 29.58 -14.02
CA ALA A 85 -8.14 28.77 -13.04
C ALA A 85 -7.44 27.59 -13.71
N SER A 86 -8.08 26.95 -14.70
CA SER A 86 -7.45 25.89 -15.49
C SER A 86 -6.33 26.43 -16.38
N ARG A 87 -6.43 27.66 -16.90
CA ARG A 87 -5.40 28.30 -17.74
C ARG A 87 -4.18 28.76 -16.94
N THR A 88 -4.39 29.16 -15.69
CA THR A 88 -3.29 29.49 -14.76
C THR A 88 -2.64 28.23 -14.16
N ALA A 89 -3.29 27.06 -14.26
CA ALA A 89 -2.74 25.79 -13.82
C ALA A 89 -1.50 25.37 -14.65
N SER A 90 -0.54 24.74 -13.97
CA SER A 90 0.71 24.25 -14.56
C SER A 90 0.51 23.33 -15.78
N LEU A 91 -0.57 22.55 -15.81
CA LEU A 91 -0.91 21.64 -16.90
C LEU A 91 -1.26 22.35 -18.21
N TYR A 92 -1.80 23.58 -18.14
CA TYR A 92 -2.12 24.36 -19.34
C TYR A 92 -0.86 24.91 -20.00
N ARG A 93 0.16 25.28 -19.21
CA ARG A 93 1.49 25.68 -19.72
C ARG A 93 2.20 24.57 -20.51
N VAL A 94 1.92 23.29 -20.25
CA VAL A 94 2.47 22.17 -21.03
C VAL A 94 1.99 22.21 -22.49
N LYS A 95 0.80 22.75 -22.76
CA LYS A 95 0.28 22.90 -24.12
C LYS A 95 0.84 24.13 -24.84
N GLU A 96 1.06 25.23 -24.12
CA GLU A 96 1.54 26.49 -24.70
C GLU A 96 3.08 26.62 -24.75
N GLY A 97 3.81 25.87 -23.93
CA GLY A 97 5.28 25.84 -23.92
C GLY A 97 5.86 25.17 -25.17
N PRO A 98 7.16 25.34 -25.47
CA PRO A 98 7.79 24.73 -26.65
C PRO A 98 7.67 23.19 -26.62
N ILE A 99 7.65 22.56 -27.80
CA ILE A 99 7.67 21.10 -27.92
C ILE A 99 9.05 20.63 -27.50
N THR A 100 9.14 19.85 -26.43
CA THR A 100 10.38 19.16 -26.07
C THR A 100 10.51 17.92 -26.95
N PRO A 101 11.56 17.82 -27.79
CA PRO A 101 11.79 16.63 -28.59
C PRO A 101 12.06 15.43 -27.68
N ALA A 102 11.70 14.23 -28.15
CA ALA A 102 12.00 13.01 -27.40
C ALA A 102 13.53 12.86 -27.24
N PRO A 103 14.03 12.51 -26.04
CA PRO A 103 15.46 12.27 -25.84
C PRO A 103 15.95 11.13 -26.74
N GLN A 104 17.14 11.30 -27.32
CA GLN A 104 17.85 10.28 -28.11
C GLN A 104 19.12 9.85 -27.35
N PRO A 105 19.49 8.55 -27.35
CA PRO A 105 18.86 7.43 -28.09
C PRO A 105 17.55 6.92 -27.44
N GLN A 106 16.66 6.38 -28.29
CA GLN A 106 15.33 5.87 -27.91
C GLN A 106 15.36 4.48 -27.24
N THR A 107 16.49 4.04 -26.68
CA THR A 107 16.55 2.74 -26.02
C THR A 107 16.17 2.91 -24.55
N LYS A 108 14.95 2.49 -24.18
CA LYS A 108 14.59 2.37 -22.78
C LYS A 108 15.52 1.33 -22.14
N PRO A 109 16.27 1.64 -21.07
CA PRO A 109 17.05 0.64 -20.37
C PRO A 109 16.11 -0.46 -19.86
N PRO A 110 16.59 -1.71 -19.68
CA PRO A 110 15.77 -2.78 -19.15
C PRO A 110 15.17 -2.33 -17.82
N ALA A 111 13.84 -2.27 -17.75
CA ALA A 111 13.15 -1.64 -16.63
C ALA A 111 13.30 -2.49 -15.36
N GLY A 112 13.50 -1.82 -14.23
CA GLY A 112 13.54 -2.48 -12.91
C GLY A 112 14.77 -3.36 -12.66
N LEU A 113 15.89 -3.10 -13.34
CA LEU A 113 17.20 -3.61 -12.90
C LEU A 113 17.75 -2.74 -11.78
N ALA A 114 18.52 -3.33 -10.87
CA ALA A 114 19.18 -2.59 -9.80
C ALA A 114 20.20 -1.59 -10.36
N CYS A 115 20.39 -0.45 -9.69
CA CYS A 115 21.36 0.57 -10.11
C CYS A 115 22.77 -0.02 -10.19
N GLY A 116 23.41 0.05 -11.37
CA GLY A 116 24.76 -0.49 -11.57
C GLY A 116 25.87 0.25 -10.80
N ARG A 117 25.58 1.44 -10.27
CA ARG A 117 26.53 2.22 -9.48
C ARG A 117 26.37 1.98 -7.98
N CYS A 118 25.13 1.89 -7.50
CA CYS A 118 24.83 1.75 -6.08
C CYS A 118 24.72 0.28 -5.63
N ALA A 119 24.32 -0.62 -6.53
CA ALA A 119 24.14 -2.03 -6.24
C ALA A 119 24.61 -2.94 -7.41
N PRO A 120 25.90 -2.89 -7.81
CA PRO A 120 26.44 -3.72 -8.88
C PRO A 120 26.33 -5.24 -8.63
N LEU A 121 26.56 -5.72 -7.41
CA LEU A 121 26.49 -7.14 -7.05
C LEU A 121 25.04 -7.63 -7.13
N SER A 122 24.09 -6.89 -6.56
CA SER A 122 22.67 -7.21 -6.66
C SER A 122 22.18 -7.19 -8.11
N ARG A 123 22.74 -6.29 -8.94
CA ARG A 123 22.42 -6.20 -10.37
C ARG A 123 22.83 -7.47 -11.13
N GLU A 124 23.94 -8.09 -10.79
CA GLU A 124 24.43 -9.30 -11.46
C GLU A 124 23.83 -10.58 -10.87
N SER A 125 23.67 -10.65 -9.54
CA SER A 125 23.32 -11.86 -8.78
C SER A 125 22.02 -12.56 -9.21
N TRP A 126 21.02 -11.81 -9.68
CA TRP A 126 19.69 -12.35 -9.94
C TRP A 126 19.39 -12.56 -11.42
N GLN A 127 20.30 -12.16 -12.32
CA GLN A 127 20.09 -12.32 -13.75
C GLN A 127 20.23 -13.78 -14.17
N ASP A 128 19.42 -14.19 -15.16
CA ASP A 128 19.64 -15.49 -15.79
C ASP A 128 20.73 -15.31 -16.86
N PRO A 129 21.82 -16.09 -16.83
CA PRO A 129 22.77 -16.08 -17.94
C PRO A 129 22.14 -16.57 -19.26
N GLN A 130 21.06 -17.36 -19.21
CA GLN A 130 20.42 -17.96 -20.38
C GLN A 130 19.14 -17.25 -20.84
N SER A 131 18.52 -16.42 -20.00
CA SER A 131 17.28 -15.71 -20.36
C SER A 131 17.58 -14.27 -20.77
N THR A 132 17.32 -13.93 -22.02
CA THR A 132 17.18 -12.54 -22.44
C THR A 132 15.88 -11.97 -21.90
N ASP A 133 15.93 -10.80 -21.24
CA ASP A 133 14.73 -10.09 -20.78
C ASP A 133 13.96 -9.58 -22.01
N THR A 134 13.02 -10.38 -22.49
CA THR A 134 12.17 -10.06 -23.65
C THR A 134 11.11 -9.01 -23.33
N GLY A 135 11.02 -8.53 -22.08
CA GLY A 135 9.94 -7.66 -21.62
C GLY A 135 8.57 -8.35 -21.58
N ALA A 136 8.52 -9.68 -21.75
CA ALA A 136 7.29 -10.46 -21.81
C ALA A 136 6.45 -10.27 -20.53
N VAL A 137 5.18 -9.92 -20.74
CA VAL A 137 4.19 -9.72 -19.68
C VAL A 137 3.29 -10.95 -19.62
N ILE A 138 3.22 -11.56 -18.45
CA ILE A 138 2.29 -12.65 -18.16
C ILE A 138 1.04 -12.10 -17.49
N ASN A 139 -0.13 -12.58 -17.92
CA ASN A 139 -1.39 -12.28 -17.24
C ASN A 139 -1.49 -13.16 -15.98
N ILE A 140 -1.40 -12.53 -14.82
CA ILE A 140 -1.40 -13.18 -13.50
C ILE A 140 -2.67 -14.02 -13.31
N LEU A 141 -3.80 -13.56 -13.85
CA LEU A 141 -5.09 -14.22 -13.71
C LEU A 141 -5.17 -15.56 -14.43
N ASP A 142 -4.35 -15.76 -15.48
CA ASP A 142 -4.40 -16.95 -16.33
C ASP A 142 -3.31 -17.97 -15.98
N ILE A 143 -2.44 -17.67 -15.00
CA ILE A 143 -1.43 -18.60 -14.49
C ILE A 143 -2.11 -19.90 -14.04
N GLY A 144 -1.69 -21.04 -14.59
CA GLY A 144 -2.20 -22.36 -14.21
C GLY A 144 -3.60 -22.70 -14.71
N ARG A 145 -4.32 -21.77 -15.34
CA ARG A 145 -5.71 -21.98 -15.80
C ARG A 145 -5.86 -23.12 -16.80
N GLN A 146 -4.92 -23.24 -17.74
CA GLN A 146 -4.95 -24.30 -18.75
C GLN A 146 -4.91 -25.71 -18.12
N LYS A 147 -4.16 -25.87 -17.01
CA LYS A 147 -4.10 -27.15 -16.27
C LYS A 147 -5.48 -27.52 -15.71
N TYR A 148 -6.22 -26.55 -15.17
CA TYR A 148 -7.54 -26.77 -14.58
C TYR A 148 -8.68 -26.84 -15.62
N ALA A 149 -8.55 -26.14 -16.74
CA ALA A 149 -9.52 -26.16 -17.85
C ALA A 149 -9.56 -27.51 -18.59
N ASN A 150 -8.43 -28.24 -18.57
CA ASN A 150 -8.29 -29.58 -19.11
C ASN A 150 -8.62 -30.69 -18.09
N GLY A 151 -9.02 -30.32 -16.87
CA GLY A 151 -9.46 -31.25 -15.83
C GLY A 151 -10.92 -31.69 -15.97
N GLY A 152 -11.49 -32.30 -14.91
CA GLY A 152 -12.88 -32.74 -14.88
C GLY A 152 -13.92 -31.62 -15.00
N VAL A 153 -15.20 -31.97 -15.19
CA VAL A 153 -16.31 -31.04 -15.46
C VAL A 153 -16.39 -29.90 -14.43
N VAL A 154 -16.29 -30.23 -13.14
CA VAL A 154 -16.32 -29.23 -12.04
C VAL A 154 -15.12 -28.28 -12.11
N SER A 155 -13.92 -28.80 -12.40
CA SER A 155 -12.70 -28.01 -12.55
C SER A 155 -12.81 -27.03 -13.73
N ARG A 156 -13.48 -27.42 -14.81
CA ARG A 156 -13.69 -26.56 -15.98
C ARG A 156 -14.64 -25.38 -15.70
N TYR A 157 -15.72 -25.59 -14.94
CA TYR A 157 -16.66 -24.51 -14.59
C TYR A 157 -16.20 -23.65 -13.41
N LEU A 158 -15.41 -24.22 -12.49
CA LEU A 158 -14.91 -23.56 -11.28
C LEU A 158 -13.39 -23.43 -11.27
N CYS A 159 -12.77 -23.15 -12.44
CA CYS A 159 -11.31 -23.06 -12.61
C CYS A 159 -10.65 -22.17 -11.55
N ASP A 160 -11.17 -20.95 -11.36
CA ASP A 160 -10.60 -19.96 -10.44
C ASP A 160 -10.68 -20.44 -8.98
N LEU A 161 -11.76 -21.12 -8.62
CA LEU A 161 -11.95 -21.66 -7.27
C LEU A 161 -10.99 -22.83 -7.03
N VAL A 162 -10.93 -23.80 -7.94
CA VAL A 162 -10.01 -24.94 -7.85
C VAL A 162 -8.55 -24.48 -7.82
N GLN A 163 -8.20 -23.48 -8.63
CA GLN A 163 -6.88 -22.85 -8.61
C GLN A 163 -6.56 -22.29 -7.22
N CYS A 164 -7.44 -21.48 -6.64
CA CYS A 164 -7.21 -20.88 -5.32
C CYS A 164 -7.15 -21.92 -4.19
N PHE A 165 -7.94 -23.00 -4.26
CA PHE A 165 -7.87 -24.11 -3.30
C PHE A 165 -6.56 -24.89 -3.37
N ASN A 166 -5.96 -24.98 -4.56
CA ASN A 166 -4.69 -25.68 -4.81
C ASN A 166 -3.46 -24.79 -4.63
N LEU A 167 -3.62 -23.54 -4.19
CA LEU A 167 -2.46 -22.70 -3.88
C LEU A 167 -1.64 -23.29 -2.73
N THR A 168 -0.34 -23.06 -2.78
CA THR A 168 0.62 -23.56 -1.80
C THR A 168 0.23 -23.11 -0.39
N LYS A 169 0.44 -23.99 0.58
CA LYS A 169 0.30 -23.64 2.00
C LYS A 169 1.67 -23.24 2.50
N TYR A 170 1.75 -22.12 3.22
CA TYR A 170 2.98 -21.66 3.86
C TYR A 170 2.82 -21.78 5.37
N ASP A 171 3.87 -22.28 6.03
CA ASP A 171 3.91 -22.35 7.49
C ASP A 171 4.38 -21.01 8.05
N TYR A 172 3.47 -20.26 8.66
CA TYR A 172 3.74 -18.99 9.33
C TYR A 172 3.88 -19.22 10.83
N LYS A 173 5.13 -19.17 11.31
CA LYS A 173 5.43 -19.30 12.73
C LYS A 173 4.85 -18.11 13.49
N ASP A 174 4.21 -18.40 14.62
CA ASP A 174 3.81 -17.35 15.56
C ASP A 174 5.06 -16.75 16.22
N ILE A 175 5.22 -15.44 16.04
CA ILE A 175 6.39 -14.67 16.48
C ILE A 175 6.21 -14.16 17.91
N VAL A 176 4.96 -14.05 18.38
CA VAL A 176 4.64 -13.48 19.69
C VAL A 176 5.41 -14.15 20.84
N PRO A 177 5.51 -15.50 20.92
CA PRO A 177 6.25 -16.16 21.99
C PRO A 177 7.76 -15.92 21.97
N SER A 178 8.34 -15.63 20.80
CA SER A 178 9.77 -15.30 20.67
C SER A 178 10.05 -13.89 21.15
N VAL A 179 9.15 -12.95 20.81
CA VAL A 179 9.25 -11.55 21.26
C VAL A 179 9.09 -11.42 22.78
N GLU A 180 8.21 -12.21 23.39
CA GLU A 180 8.03 -12.22 24.85
C GLU A 180 9.32 -12.63 25.61
N LYS A 181 10.24 -13.35 24.96
CA LYS A 181 11.52 -13.79 25.54
C LYS A 181 12.69 -12.87 25.24
N GLU A 182 12.49 -11.84 24.41
CA GLU A 182 13.57 -10.99 23.96
C GLU A 182 14.05 -10.04 25.08
N GLU A 183 15.36 -9.96 25.27
CA GLU A 183 15.98 -9.14 26.31
C GLU A 183 15.64 -7.65 26.16
N SER A 184 15.64 -7.14 24.92
CA SER A 184 15.32 -5.73 24.66
C SER A 184 13.89 -5.37 25.10
N PHE A 185 12.94 -6.29 24.90
CA PHE A 185 11.55 -6.15 25.28
C PHE A 185 11.36 -6.24 26.79
N LEU A 186 12.02 -7.19 27.44
CA LEU A 186 11.99 -7.32 28.89
C LEU A 186 12.60 -6.10 29.59
N LYS A 187 13.67 -5.53 29.03
CA LYS A 187 14.31 -4.29 29.50
C LYS A 187 13.38 -3.09 29.37
N ALA A 188 12.69 -2.94 28.24
CA ALA A 188 11.72 -1.85 28.05
C ALA A 188 10.54 -1.94 29.05
N ILE A 189 10.07 -3.15 29.37
CA ILE A 189 9.05 -3.35 30.41
C ILE A 189 9.61 -2.94 31.79
N GLU A 190 10.88 -3.24 32.07
CA GLU A 190 11.51 -2.88 33.34
C GLU A 190 11.67 -1.37 33.50
N GLU A 191 12.20 -0.69 32.50
CA GLU A 191 12.35 0.77 32.48
C GLU A 191 11.00 1.46 32.69
N THR A 192 9.96 1.01 31.97
CA THR A 192 8.59 1.54 32.12
C THR A 192 8.02 1.27 33.52
N THR A 193 8.30 0.09 34.08
CA THR A 193 7.86 -0.26 35.44
C THR A 193 8.50 0.68 36.47
N GLN A 194 9.79 0.98 36.33
CA GLN A 194 10.51 1.90 37.20
C GLN A 194 10.00 3.34 37.06
N GLU A 195 9.69 3.80 35.85
CA GLU A 195 9.10 5.12 35.61
C GLU A 195 7.70 5.26 36.21
N GLU A 196 6.82 4.27 36.00
CA GLU A 196 5.48 4.27 36.60
C GLU A 196 5.56 4.25 38.13
N LEU A 197 6.51 3.51 38.71
CA LEU A 197 6.77 3.52 40.16
C LEU A 197 7.26 4.89 40.65
N LYS A 198 8.16 5.55 39.92
CA LYS A 198 8.61 6.91 40.26
C LYS A 198 7.44 7.90 40.23
N LYS A 199 6.58 7.83 39.20
CA LYS A 199 5.38 8.67 39.09
C LYS A 199 4.37 8.38 40.19
N ALA A 200 4.14 7.11 40.51
CA ALA A 200 3.25 6.70 41.59
C ALA A 200 3.75 7.19 42.97
N LYS A 201 5.06 7.12 43.22
CA LYS A 201 5.68 7.66 44.46
C LYS A 201 5.58 9.18 44.55
N ALA A 202 5.68 9.89 43.43
CA ALA A 202 5.55 11.35 43.39
C ALA A 202 4.11 11.83 43.68
N ASN A 203 3.11 11.01 43.38
CA ASN A 203 1.68 11.30 43.57
C ASN A 203 1.09 10.65 44.83
N ASP A 204 1.92 10.12 45.74
CA ASP A 204 1.46 9.36 46.90
C ASP A 204 0.92 10.28 48.01
N ASP A 205 -0.37 10.11 48.35
CA ASP A 205 -1.09 10.82 49.42
C ASP A 205 -1.02 10.06 50.78
N GLY A 206 -0.16 9.05 50.90
CA GLY A 206 0.10 8.32 52.15
C GLY A 206 -1.01 7.37 52.62
N SER A 207 -2.11 7.26 51.86
CA SER A 207 -3.24 6.40 52.20
C SER A 207 -2.90 4.89 52.13
N PRO A 208 -3.51 4.03 52.99
CA PRO A 208 -3.21 2.59 53.00
C PRO A 208 -3.60 1.86 51.70
N LYS A 209 -4.57 2.39 50.94
CA LYS A 209 -4.90 1.89 49.59
C LYS A 209 -3.82 2.25 48.56
N SER A 210 -3.20 3.43 48.67
CA SER A 210 -2.09 3.87 47.81
C SER A 210 -0.87 2.95 47.99
N LYS A 211 -0.53 2.61 49.24
CA LYS A 211 0.61 1.71 49.56
C LYS A 211 0.46 0.30 48.96
N ALA A 212 -0.76 -0.25 48.90
CA ALA A 212 -1.01 -1.53 48.25
C ALA A 212 -0.89 -1.46 46.71
N SER A 213 -1.24 -0.32 46.09
CA SER A 213 -1.04 -0.08 44.66
C SER A 213 0.39 0.29 44.25
N LEU A 214 1.26 0.59 45.22
CA LEU A 214 2.68 0.93 45.05
C LEU A 214 3.60 -0.30 45.14
N ASP A 215 3.05 -1.49 45.33
CA ASP A 215 3.85 -2.72 45.32
C ASP A 215 4.45 -2.97 43.92
N TYR A 216 5.77 -3.16 43.86
CA TYR A 216 6.52 -3.39 42.62
C TYR A 216 5.90 -4.54 41.81
N SER A 217 5.50 -5.63 42.47
CA SER A 217 4.94 -6.80 41.81
C SER A 217 3.62 -6.48 41.10
N SER A 218 2.78 -5.64 41.70
CA SER A 218 1.49 -5.23 41.16
C SER A 218 1.64 -4.29 39.96
N VAL A 219 2.58 -3.34 40.02
CA VAL A 219 2.89 -2.42 38.92
C VAL A 219 3.50 -3.17 37.76
N ARG A 220 4.50 -4.03 38.01
CA ARG A 220 5.12 -4.88 36.99
C ARG A 220 4.08 -5.71 36.25
N ARG A 221 3.16 -6.37 36.96
CA ARG A 221 2.08 -7.16 36.34
C ARG A 221 1.16 -6.32 35.47
N ARG A 222 0.85 -5.08 35.86
CA ARG A 222 0.05 -4.15 35.05
C ARG A 222 0.78 -3.73 33.77
N VAL A 223 2.08 -3.43 33.88
CA VAL A 223 2.92 -3.07 32.72
C VAL A 223 3.07 -4.26 31.78
N GLU A 224 3.31 -5.48 32.29
CA GLU A 224 3.37 -6.71 31.49
C GLU A 224 2.05 -6.99 30.77
N ALA A 225 0.90 -6.82 31.45
CA ALA A 225 -0.40 -6.96 30.81
C ALA A 225 -0.60 -5.93 29.69
N LYS A 226 -0.17 -4.68 29.90
CA LYS A 226 -0.18 -3.62 28.87
C LYS A 226 0.75 -3.98 27.71
N ALA A 227 1.96 -4.45 28.00
CA ALA A 227 2.96 -4.86 27.02
C ALA A 227 2.48 -6.02 26.15
N LYS A 228 1.90 -7.05 26.75
CA LYS A 228 1.30 -8.19 26.04
C LYS A 228 0.13 -7.75 25.16
N LYS A 229 -0.70 -6.81 25.63
CA LYS A 229 -1.77 -6.21 24.82
C LYS A 229 -1.19 -5.46 23.63
N VAL A 230 -0.14 -4.66 23.82
CA VAL A 230 0.55 -3.95 22.73
C VAL A 230 1.13 -4.93 21.70
N LEU A 231 1.79 -6.00 22.15
CA LEU A 231 2.33 -7.02 21.27
C LEU A 231 1.23 -7.73 20.47
N THR A 232 0.12 -8.09 21.12
CA THR A 232 -1.07 -8.70 20.47
C THR A 232 -1.77 -7.72 19.52
N ASP A 233 -1.67 -6.42 19.78
CA ASP A 233 -2.19 -5.36 18.93
C ASP A 233 -1.37 -5.26 17.63
N ILE A 234 -0.05 -5.36 17.73
CA ILE A 234 0.88 -5.34 16.60
C ILE A 234 0.78 -6.62 15.78
N SER A 235 0.78 -7.79 16.44
CA SER A 235 0.96 -9.10 15.81
C SER A 235 -0.06 -9.40 14.71
N SER A 236 0.43 -9.99 13.61
CA SER A 236 -0.40 -10.62 12.58
C SER A 236 -0.84 -12.02 13.02
N ALA A 237 -1.92 -12.54 12.41
CA ALA A 237 -2.42 -13.89 12.68
C ALA A 237 -2.73 -14.59 11.36
N MET A 238 -1.70 -14.75 10.53
CA MET A 238 -1.88 -15.18 9.15
C MET A 238 -2.44 -16.61 9.06
N SER A 239 -3.47 -16.77 8.24
CA SER A 239 -4.16 -18.04 8.04
C SER A 239 -4.22 -18.39 6.56
N ASN A 240 -3.73 -19.58 6.21
CA ASN A 240 -3.78 -20.09 4.83
C ASN A 240 -5.21 -20.14 4.28
N ASN A 241 -6.21 -20.44 5.13
CA ASN A 241 -7.60 -20.53 4.69
C ASN A 241 -8.16 -19.14 4.34
N VAL A 242 -7.87 -18.14 5.17
CA VAL A 242 -8.24 -16.74 4.91
C VAL A 242 -7.55 -16.25 3.64
N LEU A 243 -6.25 -16.49 3.50
CA LEU A 243 -5.47 -16.11 2.34
C LEU A 243 -6.00 -16.71 1.03
N ARG A 244 -6.40 -17.99 1.02
CA ARG A 244 -7.04 -18.65 -0.14
C ARG A 244 -8.40 -18.03 -0.48
N LEU A 245 -9.21 -17.74 0.53
CA LEU A 245 -10.50 -17.06 0.34
C LEU A 245 -10.28 -15.68 -0.27
N VAL A 246 -9.35 -14.89 0.27
CA VAL A 246 -8.99 -13.56 -0.23
C VAL A 246 -8.49 -13.66 -1.66
N ALA A 247 -7.59 -14.60 -1.95
CA ALA A 247 -7.10 -14.81 -3.31
C ALA A 247 -8.24 -15.10 -4.29
N TRP A 248 -9.20 -15.94 -3.91
CA TRP A 248 -10.37 -16.22 -4.74
C TRP A 248 -11.27 -15.00 -4.95
N VAL A 249 -11.55 -14.23 -3.89
CA VAL A 249 -12.33 -12.98 -3.99
C VAL A 249 -11.61 -11.97 -4.89
N THR A 250 -10.31 -11.75 -4.67
CA THR A 250 -9.48 -10.84 -5.45
C THR A 250 -9.41 -11.27 -6.91
N HIS A 251 -9.28 -12.57 -7.20
CA HIS A 251 -9.27 -13.10 -8.56
C HIS A 251 -10.56 -12.74 -9.31
N LYS A 252 -11.71 -12.98 -8.67
CA LYS A 252 -13.03 -12.59 -9.23
C LYS A 252 -13.17 -11.07 -9.37
N ALA A 253 -12.76 -10.31 -8.36
CA ALA A 253 -12.81 -8.86 -8.35
C ALA A 253 -11.99 -8.25 -9.50
N VAL A 254 -10.73 -8.68 -9.65
CA VAL A 254 -9.84 -8.20 -10.71
C VAL A 254 -10.37 -8.59 -12.09
N ARG A 255 -10.89 -9.81 -12.28
CA ARG A 255 -11.53 -10.21 -13.55
C ARG A 255 -12.78 -9.38 -13.89
N ARG A 256 -13.48 -8.85 -12.88
CA ARG A 256 -14.67 -8.02 -13.06
C ARG A 256 -14.31 -6.58 -13.43
N VAL A 257 -13.28 -6.03 -12.78
CA VAL A 257 -12.83 -4.63 -12.88
C VAL A 257 -11.90 -4.39 -14.06
N ALA A 258 -10.95 -5.30 -14.25
CA ALA A 258 -9.84 -5.14 -15.16
C ALA A 258 -9.92 -6.15 -16.31
N ARG A 259 -9.55 -5.68 -17.50
CA ARG A 259 -9.38 -6.51 -18.71
C ARG A 259 -8.20 -7.48 -18.58
N GLY A 260 -7.21 -7.14 -17.77
CA GLY A 260 -6.05 -7.98 -17.49
C GLY A 260 -5.21 -7.42 -16.35
N CYS A 261 -4.46 -8.31 -15.69
CA CYS A 261 -3.51 -7.96 -14.64
C CYS A 261 -2.15 -8.56 -15.00
N GLY A 262 -1.23 -7.72 -15.47
CA GLY A 262 0.06 -8.15 -16.02
C GLY A 262 1.20 -8.00 -15.03
N THR A 263 2.15 -8.95 -15.06
CA THR A 263 3.48 -8.80 -14.46
C THR A 263 4.56 -9.28 -15.41
N ARG A 264 5.79 -8.77 -15.31
CA ARG A 264 6.91 -9.24 -16.14
C ARG A 264 7.39 -10.62 -15.70
N ALA A 265 7.53 -11.53 -16.66
CA ALA A 265 8.01 -12.88 -16.42
C ALA A 265 9.43 -12.90 -15.82
N ALA A 266 10.33 -12.07 -16.36
CA ALA A 266 11.71 -11.96 -15.87
C ALA A 266 11.78 -11.48 -14.40
N SER A 267 10.88 -10.59 -13.99
CA SER A 267 10.82 -10.13 -12.59
C SER A 267 10.40 -11.23 -11.64
N VAL A 268 9.42 -12.05 -12.02
CA VAL A 268 8.99 -13.19 -11.21
C VAL A 268 10.12 -14.21 -11.05
N GLU A 269 10.88 -14.46 -12.11
CA GLU A 269 12.01 -15.39 -12.06
C GLU A 269 13.14 -14.89 -11.16
N ARG A 270 13.49 -13.59 -11.25
CA ARG A 270 14.45 -12.95 -10.33
C ARG A 270 14.03 -13.11 -8.87
N LEU A 271 12.73 -12.92 -8.57
CA LEU A 271 12.20 -13.10 -7.22
C LEU A 271 12.29 -14.55 -6.74
N ARG A 272 12.05 -15.54 -7.62
CA ARG A 272 12.21 -16.95 -7.26
C ARG A 272 13.65 -17.31 -6.92
N ARG A 273 14.62 -16.80 -7.67
CA ARG A 273 16.05 -17.01 -7.36
C ARG A 273 16.46 -16.35 -6.06
N ALA A 274 16.03 -15.10 -5.85
CA ALA A 274 16.27 -14.40 -4.59
C ALA A 274 15.64 -15.12 -3.39
N HIS A 275 14.43 -15.65 -3.55
CA HIS A 275 13.80 -16.47 -2.51
C HIS A 275 14.56 -17.78 -2.26
N ALA A 276 15.06 -18.44 -3.31
CA ALA A 276 15.84 -19.66 -3.20
C ALA A 276 17.20 -19.47 -2.51
N ALA A 277 17.76 -18.25 -2.52
CA ALA A 277 18.97 -17.90 -1.77
C ALA A 277 18.74 -17.83 -0.24
N GLY A 278 17.48 -17.91 0.22
CA GLY A 278 17.15 -18.01 1.65
C GLY A 278 17.15 -16.69 2.42
N LEU A 279 17.30 -15.55 1.73
CA LEU A 279 17.23 -14.23 2.34
C LEU A 279 15.78 -13.70 2.40
N PRO A 280 15.41 -12.93 3.44
CA PRO A 280 14.07 -12.34 3.54
C PRO A 280 13.85 -11.27 2.44
N LEU A 281 12.71 -11.34 1.76
CA LEU A 281 12.30 -10.35 0.77
C LEU A 281 11.44 -9.27 1.42
N VAL A 282 11.80 -8.02 1.16
CA VAL A 282 11.14 -6.85 1.72
C VAL A 282 10.61 -5.99 0.57
N PHE A 283 9.30 -6.04 0.35
CA PHE A 283 8.61 -5.35 -0.74
C PHE A 283 8.29 -3.90 -0.36
N VAL A 284 8.67 -2.98 -1.23
CA VAL A 284 8.54 -1.53 -1.02
C VAL A 284 7.75 -0.90 -2.17
N PRO A 285 6.41 -0.92 -2.11
CA PRO A 285 5.53 -0.29 -3.09
C PRO A 285 5.43 1.24 -2.96
N LEU A 286 5.18 1.93 -4.08
CA LEU A 286 4.98 3.39 -4.15
C LEU A 286 3.60 3.89 -3.65
N HIS A 287 2.73 3.01 -3.12
CA HIS A 287 1.39 3.29 -2.59
C HIS A 287 0.57 4.36 -3.34
N ARG A 288 -0.13 3.95 -4.41
CA ARG A 288 -1.07 4.80 -5.15
C ARG A 288 -2.53 4.53 -4.80
N SER A 289 -2.85 3.32 -4.33
CA SER A 289 -4.22 2.91 -3.99
C SER A 289 -4.21 1.93 -2.82
N HIS A 290 -5.30 1.90 -2.06
CA HIS A 290 -5.55 0.83 -1.07
C HIS A 290 -5.68 -0.56 -1.72
N PHE A 291 -5.82 -0.64 -3.05
CA PHE A 291 -5.78 -1.91 -3.76
C PHE A 291 -4.37 -2.48 -3.92
N ASP A 292 -3.32 -1.68 -3.66
CA ASP A 292 -1.94 -2.05 -3.95
C ASP A 292 -1.45 -3.25 -3.13
N TYR A 293 -1.62 -3.20 -1.80
CA TYR A 293 -1.18 -4.29 -0.92
C TYR A 293 -1.93 -5.60 -1.18
N ILE A 294 -3.20 -5.51 -1.60
CA ILE A 294 -3.99 -6.68 -2.00
C ILE A 294 -3.39 -7.29 -3.26
N LEU A 295 -3.09 -6.47 -4.27
CA LEU A 295 -2.54 -6.92 -5.54
C LEU A 295 -1.13 -7.47 -5.43
N VAL A 296 -0.27 -6.87 -4.62
CA VAL A 296 1.09 -7.36 -4.38
C VAL A 296 1.03 -8.74 -3.73
N THR A 297 0.32 -8.86 -2.60
CA THR A 297 0.09 -10.12 -1.89
C THR A 297 -0.51 -11.19 -2.80
N PHE A 298 -1.55 -10.84 -3.56
CA PHE A 298 -2.23 -11.73 -4.50
C PHE A 298 -1.32 -12.20 -5.63
N THR A 299 -0.55 -11.29 -6.23
CA THR A 299 0.37 -11.61 -7.32
C THR A 299 1.45 -12.57 -6.84
N LEU A 300 2.09 -12.27 -5.70
CA LEU A 300 3.09 -13.14 -5.08
C LEU A 300 2.53 -14.53 -4.79
N TYR A 301 1.30 -14.61 -4.28
CA TYR A 301 0.70 -15.89 -3.97
C TYR A 301 0.47 -16.74 -5.23
N LEU A 302 -0.04 -16.13 -6.30
CA LEU A 302 -0.31 -16.83 -7.57
C LEU A 302 0.95 -17.29 -8.31
N VAL A 303 2.07 -16.56 -8.18
CA VAL A 303 3.34 -16.98 -8.80
C VAL A 303 4.08 -18.05 -8.00
N GLY A 304 3.52 -18.48 -6.85
CA GLY A 304 4.10 -19.50 -5.99
C GLY A 304 5.18 -18.98 -5.05
N LEU A 305 5.13 -17.68 -4.71
CA LEU A 305 5.97 -17.08 -3.67
C LEU A 305 5.17 -16.91 -2.38
N ARG A 306 5.88 -16.88 -1.24
CA ARG A 306 5.29 -16.69 0.08
C ARG A 306 4.71 -15.27 0.20
N PRO A 307 3.41 -15.12 0.51
CA PRO A 307 2.82 -13.79 0.70
C PRO A 307 3.45 -13.03 1.87
N PRO A 308 3.62 -11.70 1.74
CA PRO A 308 4.30 -10.88 2.73
C PRO A 308 3.40 -10.51 3.91
N LEU A 309 4.03 -10.21 5.04
CA LEU A 309 3.41 -9.52 6.17
C LEU A 309 3.25 -8.04 5.82
N VAL A 310 2.03 -7.52 5.87
CA VAL A 310 1.72 -6.15 5.40
C VAL A 310 1.66 -5.19 6.58
N ALA A 311 2.45 -4.11 6.54
CA ALA A 311 2.39 -3.04 7.51
C ALA A 311 1.10 -2.21 7.36
N ALA A 312 0.19 -2.31 8.32
CA ALA A 312 -1.09 -1.63 8.32
C ALA A 312 -1.14 -0.53 9.38
N GLY A 313 -1.70 0.64 9.05
CA GLY A 313 -2.01 1.66 10.07
C GLY A 313 -3.17 1.24 10.99
N ASP A 314 -3.10 1.58 12.27
CA ASP A 314 -4.15 1.26 13.26
C ASP A 314 -5.53 1.88 12.93
N ASN A 315 -5.56 2.94 12.10
CA ASN A 315 -6.80 3.51 11.55
C ASN A 315 -7.64 2.50 10.72
N MET A 316 -7.04 1.39 10.28
CA MET A 316 -7.74 0.32 9.55
C MET A 316 -8.25 -0.81 10.47
N ARG A 317 -8.03 -0.72 11.79
CA ARG A 317 -8.47 -1.72 12.75
C ARG A 317 -9.94 -1.54 13.12
N ILE A 318 -10.81 -1.80 12.16
CA ILE A 318 -12.26 -1.84 12.38
C ILE A 318 -12.64 -3.24 12.91
N PRO A 319 -13.59 -3.37 13.85
CA PRO A 319 -14.11 -4.69 14.26
C PRO A 319 -14.48 -5.55 13.04
N PHE A 320 -14.30 -6.88 13.14
CA PHE A 320 -14.43 -7.87 12.05
C PHE A 320 -13.36 -7.76 10.94
N PHE A 321 -13.25 -6.61 10.27
CA PHE A 321 -12.27 -6.41 9.21
C PHE A 321 -10.83 -6.48 9.71
N GLY A 322 -10.58 -6.00 10.93
CA GLY A 322 -9.26 -6.07 11.53
C GLY A 322 -8.79 -7.50 11.80
N TRP A 323 -9.70 -8.40 12.17
CA TRP A 323 -9.41 -9.82 12.31
C TRP A 323 -9.12 -10.46 10.94
N PHE A 324 -9.92 -10.13 9.93
CA PHE A 324 -9.73 -10.64 8.57
C PHE A 324 -8.40 -10.18 7.97
N LEU A 325 -8.04 -8.90 8.12
CA LEU A 325 -6.76 -8.36 7.66
C LEU A 325 -5.58 -8.99 8.40
N ARG A 326 -5.69 -9.25 9.72
CA ARG A 326 -4.68 -10.05 10.45
C ARG A 326 -4.54 -11.46 9.87
N GLY A 327 -5.67 -12.07 9.50
CA GLY A 327 -5.73 -13.34 8.78
C GLY A 327 -5.00 -13.32 7.43
N CYS A 328 -4.91 -12.16 6.79
CA CYS A 328 -4.16 -11.93 5.55
C CYS A 328 -2.68 -11.60 5.77
N GLY A 329 -2.21 -11.50 7.03
CA GLY A 329 -0.83 -11.11 7.35
C GLY A 329 -0.63 -9.63 7.69
N ALA A 330 -1.70 -8.85 7.89
CA ALA A 330 -1.56 -7.47 8.34
C ALA A 330 -1.08 -7.41 9.80
N PHE A 331 -0.01 -6.65 10.05
CA PHE A 331 0.44 -6.28 11.39
C PHE A 331 0.25 -4.77 11.58
N TYR A 332 -0.29 -4.37 12.74
CA TYR A 332 -0.75 -3.01 12.94
C TYR A 332 0.30 -2.12 13.57
N ILE A 333 0.47 -0.95 12.98
CA ILE A 333 1.38 0.11 13.42
C ILE A 333 0.54 1.33 13.74
N ARG A 334 0.76 1.88 14.92
CA ARG A 334 0.13 3.12 15.37
C ARG A 334 0.80 4.29 14.63
N ARG A 335 0.01 5.07 13.89
CA ARG A 335 0.46 6.34 13.30
C ARG A 335 0.32 7.46 14.33
N ARG A 336 1.16 8.49 14.21
CA ARG A 336 1.05 9.74 14.96
C ARG A 336 -0.33 10.34 14.73
N VAL A 337 -1.16 10.36 15.77
CA VAL A 337 -2.35 11.22 15.80
C VAL A 337 -1.88 12.51 16.46
N ASP A 338 -2.01 13.62 15.74
CA ASP A 338 -1.57 14.95 16.19
C ASP A 338 -2.02 15.20 17.64
N GLY A 339 -1.06 15.45 18.53
CA GLY A 339 -1.29 15.71 19.95
C GLY A 339 -1.13 14.52 20.91
N SER A 340 -0.70 13.34 20.45
CA SER A 340 -0.52 12.17 21.33
C SER A 340 0.96 11.83 21.62
N GLU A 341 1.30 11.65 22.90
CA GLU A 341 2.63 11.30 23.44
C GLU A 341 3.16 9.90 23.03
N TYR A 342 2.55 9.22 22.05
CA TYR A 342 2.86 7.80 21.78
C TYR A 342 4.25 7.53 21.20
N HIS A 343 4.92 8.54 20.62
CA HIS A 343 6.34 8.42 20.25
C HIS A 343 7.26 8.25 21.46
N GLY A 344 6.74 8.37 22.68
CA GLY A 344 7.47 8.14 23.93
C GLY A 344 7.28 6.76 24.56
N ASP A 345 6.40 5.86 24.08
CA ASP A 345 6.18 4.56 24.76
C ASP A 345 7.33 3.57 24.39
N PRO A 346 8.28 3.31 25.31
CA PRO A 346 9.44 2.45 25.02
C PRO A 346 9.02 0.99 24.81
N VAL A 347 7.93 0.55 25.45
CA VAL A 347 7.39 -0.81 25.31
C VAL A 347 6.85 -1.02 23.90
N TYR A 348 6.15 -0.03 23.33
CA TYR A 348 5.65 -0.11 21.97
C TYR A 348 6.79 -0.16 20.94
N LYS A 349 7.79 0.72 21.08
CA LYS A 349 8.96 0.75 20.17
C LYS A 349 9.70 -0.57 20.19
N SER A 350 9.99 -1.08 21.39
CA SER A 350 10.67 -2.36 21.56
C SER A 350 9.81 -3.50 21.01
N ALA A 351 8.53 -3.59 21.35
CA ALA A 351 7.63 -4.63 20.82
C ALA A 351 7.59 -4.66 19.28
N LEU A 352 7.45 -3.49 18.64
CA LEU A 352 7.39 -3.40 17.17
C LEU A 352 8.72 -3.81 16.53
N ARG A 353 9.83 -3.34 17.10
CA ARG A 353 11.18 -3.71 16.68
C ARG A 353 11.37 -5.22 16.78
N SER A 354 11.22 -5.77 17.97
CA SER A 354 11.32 -7.19 18.26
C SER A 354 10.43 -8.04 17.34
N TYR A 355 9.21 -7.60 17.09
CA TYR A 355 8.29 -8.29 16.17
C TYR A 355 8.81 -8.32 14.73
N ILE A 356 9.31 -7.19 14.19
CA ILE A 356 9.88 -7.12 12.83
C ILE A 356 11.15 -7.98 12.75
N LEU A 357 12.04 -7.89 13.75
CA LEU A 357 13.28 -8.67 13.82
C LEU A 357 13.02 -10.18 13.77
N ASN A 358 12.18 -10.66 14.67
CA ASN A 358 11.82 -12.08 14.72
C ASN A 358 11.05 -12.52 13.47
N SER A 359 10.29 -11.61 12.83
CA SER A 359 9.64 -11.89 11.54
C SER A 359 10.65 -12.12 10.42
N LEU A 360 11.64 -11.24 10.29
CA LEU A 360 12.69 -11.33 9.28
C LEU A 360 13.59 -12.54 9.53
N GLY A 361 13.98 -12.80 10.78
CA GLY A 361 14.75 -13.99 11.16
C GLY A 361 14.00 -15.32 10.94
N ALA A 362 12.66 -15.28 10.93
CA ALA A 362 11.84 -16.43 10.53
C ALA A 362 11.68 -16.57 9.00
N ASN A 363 12.42 -15.80 8.19
CA ASN A 363 12.33 -15.73 6.74
C ASN A 363 10.92 -15.40 6.22
N ASN A 364 10.16 -14.60 6.99
CA ASN A 364 8.92 -14.04 6.48
C ASN A 364 9.23 -12.87 5.55
N ASN A 365 8.53 -12.86 4.41
CA ASN A 365 8.53 -11.69 3.54
C ASN A 365 7.77 -10.54 4.23
N LEU A 366 8.20 -9.32 4.00
CA LEU A 366 7.61 -8.12 4.59
C LEU A 366 7.19 -7.16 3.48
N GLU A 367 6.07 -6.47 3.63
CA GLU A 367 5.64 -5.39 2.77
C GLU A 367 5.42 -4.13 3.61
N PHE A 368 6.08 -3.03 3.23
CA PHE A 368 5.88 -1.77 3.90
C PHE A 368 5.94 -0.57 2.96
N PHE A 369 5.28 0.50 3.40
CA PHE A 369 5.31 1.78 2.72
C PHE A 369 6.36 2.68 3.34
N ILE A 370 7.13 3.39 2.51
CA ILE A 370 8.27 4.22 2.96
C ILE A 370 7.84 5.28 3.99
N GLU A 371 6.59 5.73 3.95
CA GLU A 371 6.00 6.66 4.93
C GLU A 371 5.87 6.09 6.36
N ALA A 372 5.97 4.76 6.55
CA ALA A 372 5.66 4.10 7.82
C ALA A 372 6.82 4.04 8.83
N GLY A 373 8.00 4.57 8.49
CA GLY A 373 9.16 4.55 9.39
C GLY A 373 9.77 3.16 9.65
N ILE A 374 9.33 2.13 8.93
CA ILE A 374 9.78 0.74 9.13
C ILE A 374 11.20 0.53 8.60
N LEU A 375 11.61 1.29 7.58
CA LEU A 375 12.94 1.17 7.00
C LEU A 375 14.05 1.43 8.04
N SER A 376 13.84 2.33 9.01
CA SER A 376 14.81 2.54 10.09
C SER A 376 14.90 1.32 11.01
N VAL A 377 13.79 0.66 11.31
CA VAL A 377 13.77 -0.56 12.13
C VAL A 377 14.54 -1.70 11.45
N ILE A 378 14.37 -1.85 10.13
CA ILE A 378 15.10 -2.86 9.34
C ILE A 378 16.59 -2.50 9.25
N MET A 379 16.91 -1.22 9.14
CA MET A 379 18.29 -0.74 9.13
C MET A 379 18.98 -1.02 10.48
N ASP A 380 18.30 -0.75 11.60
CA ASP A 380 18.79 -1.07 12.95
C ASP A 380 19.01 -2.57 13.11
N ALA A 381 18.09 -3.39 12.59
CA ALA A 381 18.21 -4.86 12.59
C ALA A 381 19.53 -5.34 11.96
N TYR A 382 19.89 -4.71 10.84
CA TYR A 382 21.10 -5.01 10.11
C TYR A 382 22.34 -4.48 10.83
N LEU A 383 22.32 -3.23 11.31
CA LEU A 383 23.46 -2.63 12.02
C LEU A 383 23.80 -3.33 13.33
N ASP A 384 22.78 -3.81 14.06
CA ASP A 384 22.96 -4.53 15.31
C ASP A 384 23.26 -6.03 15.10
N GLY A 385 23.38 -6.48 13.85
CA GLY A 385 23.72 -7.86 13.49
C GLY A 385 22.62 -8.88 13.76
N THR A 386 21.36 -8.44 13.92
CA THR A 386 20.23 -9.37 14.08
C THR A 386 19.89 -10.08 12.77
N ILE A 387 20.10 -9.40 11.64
CA ILE A 387 19.99 -9.98 10.30
C ILE A 387 21.31 -9.73 9.55
N ASP A 388 21.80 -10.74 8.83
CA ASP A 388 23.02 -10.59 8.01
C ASP A 388 22.77 -9.70 6.79
N ASP A 389 21.60 -9.84 6.18
CA ASP A 389 21.15 -9.04 5.04
C ASP A 389 19.63 -9.15 4.84
N ALA A 390 19.05 -8.18 4.14
CA ALA A 390 17.67 -8.22 3.66
C ALA A 390 17.60 -7.73 2.22
N LEU A 391 16.77 -8.37 1.40
CA LEU A 391 16.61 -8.00 0.00
C LEU A 391 15.44 -7.05 -0.16
N LEU A 392 15.72 -5.78 -0.43
CA LEU A 392 14.74 -4.74 -0.70
C LEU A 392 14.26 -4.85 -2.15
N VAL A 393 12.95 -4.97 -2.36
CA VAL A 393 12.31 -5.11 -3.67
C VAL A 393 11.42 -3.90 -3.92
N PRO A 394 11.86 -2.91 -4.73
CA PRO A 394 10.98 -1.84 -5.16
C PRO A 394 9.81 -2.40 -5.99
N VAL A 395 8.59 -1.97 -5.69
CA VAL A 395 7.38 -2.44 -6.39
C VAL A 395 6.63 -1.29 -7.01
N THR A 396 6.17 -1.49 -8.24
CA THR A 396 5.34 -0.52 -8.96
C THR A 396 4.00 -1.10 -9.34
N LEU A 397 2.97 -0.28 -9.14
CA LEU A 397 1.61 -0.58 -9.58
C LEU A 397 1.11 0.55 -10.46
N ASN A 398 0.67 0.17 -11.65
CA ASN A 398 0.15 1.07 -12.66
C ASN A 398 -1.26 0.63 -13.06
N TYR A 399 -2.14 1.61 -13.17
CA TYR A 399 -3.55 1.43 -13.50
C TYR A 399 -3.89 2.30 -14.70
N ASP A 400 -4.67 1.80 -15.64
CA ASP A 400 -5.26 2.67 -16.68
C ASP A 400 -6.21 3.70 -16.05
N ARG A 401 -7.00 3.24 -15.08
CA ARG A 401 -7.85 4.10 -14.25
C ARG A 401 -7.64 3.76 -12.79
N LEU A 402 -7.28 4.76 -11.99
CA LEU A 402 -7.07 4.55 -10.57
C LEU A 402 -8.40 4.26 -9.87
N VAL A 403 -8.38 3.25 -9.00
CA VAL A 403 -9.55 2.79 -8.23
C VAL A 403 -9.97 3.83 -7.18
N ASP A 404 -8.99 4.54 -6.62
CA ASP A 404 -9.17 5.53 -5.55
C ASP A 404 -8.98 6.96 -6.09
N GLY A 405 -9.97 7.83 -5.85
CA GLY A 405 -10.00 9.20 -6.40
C GLY A 405 -9.10 10.23 -5.68
N ASN A 406 -8.50 9.86 -4.55
CA ASN A 406 -7.78 10.81 -3.69
C ASN A 406 -6.31 11.01 -4.06
N PHE A 407 -5.66 10.04 -4.71
CA PHE A 407 -4.23 10.17 -5.04
C PHE A 407 -3.97 11.33 -6.02
N VAL A 408 -4.84 11.52 -7.00
CA VAL A 408 -4.74 12.65 -7.95
C VAL A 408 -4.90 13.98 -7.21
N ARG A 409 -5.78 14.03 -6.20
CA ARG A 409 -6.00 15.21 -5.35
C ARG A 409 -4.76 15.52 -4.49
N GLU A 410 -4.13 14.49 -3.93
CA GLU A 410 -2.88 14.60 -3.17
C GLU A 410 -1.71 15.07 -4.04
N GLN A 411 -1.59 14.56 -5.28
CA GLN A 411 -0.59 15.04 -6.26
C GLN A 411 -0.79 16.51 -6.64
N LEU A 412 -2.01 17.03 -6.56
CA LEU A 412 -2.31 18.46 -6.77
C LEU A 412 -1.97 19.32 -5.53
N GLY A 413 -1.36 18.74 -4.50
CA GLY A 413 -0.95 19.44 -3.27
C GLY A 413 -2.08 19.64 -2.28
N MET A 414 -3.25 19.02 -2.48
CA MET A 414 -4.31 19.05 -1.48
C MET A 414 -3.96 18.16 -0.30
N PRO A 415 -4.33 18.54 0.94
CA PRO A 415 -3.97 17.78 2.13
C PRO A 415 -4.51 16.36 2.05
N LYS A 416 -3.68 15.39 2.47
CA LYS A 416 -4.03 13.97 2.53
C LYS A 416 -5.26 13.78 3.41
N GLN A 417 -6.39 13.45 2.81
CA GLN A 417 -7.61 13.15 3.56
C GLN A 417 -7.48 11.72 4.10
N MET A 418 -7.61 11.57 5.42
CA MET A 418 -7.69 10.25 6.04
C MET A 418 -8.97 9.57 5.57
N GLU A 419 -8.87 8.66 4.62
CA GLU A 419 -9.98 7.79 4.27
C GLU A 419 -10.17 6.73 5.36
N THR A 420 -11.41 6.51 5.74
CA THR A 420 -11.76 5.34 6.55
C THR A 420 -11.69 4.09 5.69
N PHE A 421 -11.36 2.94 6.27
CA PHE A 421 -11.36 1.67 5.54
C PHE A 421 -12.70 1.42 4.83
N TRP A 422 -13.82 1.85 5.43
CA TRP A 422 -15.15 1.81 4.81
C TRP A 422 -15.29 2.69 3.56
N SER A 423 -14.72 3.90 3.55
CA SER A 423 -14.74 4.75 2.36
C SER A 423 -13.87 4.16 1.24
N ALA A 424 -12.70 3.62 1.58
CA ALA A 424 -11.83 2.92 0.64
C ALA A 424 -12.52 1.69 0.04
N LEU A 425 -13.13 0.84 0.87
CA LEU A 425 -13.87 -0.35 0.42
C LEU A 425 -15.07 0.02 -0.47
N ARG A 426 -15.79 1.11 -0.14
CA ARG A 426 -16.87 1.63 -0.98
C ARG A 426 -16.35 2.17 -2.32
N GLY A 427 -15.18 2.80 -2.33
CA GLY A 427 -14.47 3.21 -3.55
C GLY A 427 -14.15 2.01 -4.44
N ILE A 428 -13.47 1.01 -3.88
CA ILE A 428 -13.18 -0.27 -4.53
C ILE A 428 -14.47 -0.91 -5.06
N TRP A 429 -15.56 -0.88 -4.31
CA TRP A 429 -16.83 -1.51 -4.71
C TRP A 429 -17.55 -0.77 -5.85
N ARG A 430 -17.57 0.57 -5.85
CA ARG A 430 -18.07 1.33 -7.02
C ARG A 430 -17.25 1.00 -8.27
N THR A 431 -15.97 0.80 -8.08
CA THR A 431 -15.02 0.41 -9.12
C THR A 431 -15.28 -1.01 -9.65
N LEU A 432 -15.73 -1.95 -8.81
CA LEU A 432 -16.13 -3.32 -9.23
C LEU A 432 -17.18 -3.37 -10.35
N ASN A 433 -18.00 -2.32 -10.48
CA ASN A 433 -19.06 -2.24 -11.49
C ASN A 433 -18.66 -1.46 -12.75
N THR A 434 -17.40 -1.04 -12.88
CA THR A 434 -16.95 -0.22 -14.01
C THR A 434 -15.63 -0.74 -14.59
N ASN A 435 -15.47 -0.59 -15.90
CA ASN A 435 -14.29 -1.07 -16.61
C ASN A 435 -13.11 -0.12 -16.36
N HIS A 436 -12.12 -0.58 -15.59
CA HIS A 436 -10.94 0.19 -15.21
C HIS A 436 -9.71 -0.09 -16.07
N GLY A 437 -9.89 -0.82 -17.19
CA GLY A 437 -8.81 -1.08 -18.14
C GLY A 437 -7.87 -2.18 -17.66
N SER A 438 -6.57 -1.98 -17.82
CA SER A 438 -5.52 -2.92 -17.44
C SER A 438 -4.80 -2.49 -16.16
N ILE A 439 -4.36 -3.49 -15.40
CA ILE A 439 -3.54 -3.32 -14.20
C ILE A 439 -2.17 -3.94 -14.48
N ARG A 440 -1.12 -3.27 -14.04
CA ARG A 440 0.24 -3.76 -14.18
C ARG A 440 0.96 -3.69 -12.85
N VAL A 441 1.45 -4.85 -12.39
CA VAL A 441 2.21 -5.02 -11.16
C VAL A 441 3.61 -5.46 -11.54
N ASP A 442 4.58 -4.58 -11.35
CA ASP A 442 5.96 -4.82 -11.74
C ASP A 442 6.87 -4.80 -10.51
N PHE A 443 7.63 -5.89 -10.35
CA PHE A 443 8.65 -6.03 -9.30
C PHE A 443 10.01 -5.71 -9.88
N ASN A 444 10.79 -4.92 -9.15
CA ASN A 444 12.17 -4.65 -9.53
C ASN A 444 13.09 -5.76 -9.02
N GLN A 445 14.32 -5.73 -9.52
CA GLN A 445 15.38 -6.60 -9.06
C GLN A 445 15.59 -6.41 -7.55
N PRO A 446 15.66 -7.50 -6.77
CA PRO A 446 15.97 -7.42 -5.34
C PRO A 446 17.35 -6.81 -5.10
N ILE A 447 17.43 -5.89 -4.16
CA ILE A 447 18.64 -5.15 -3.82
C ILE A 447 19.06 -5.48 -2.39
N SER A 448 20.30 -5.91 -2.20
CA SER A 448 20.88 -6.15 -0.87
C SER A 448 20.95 -4.85 -0.07
N LEU A 449 20.39 -4.88 1.15
CA LEU A 449 20.50 -3.77 2.10
C LEU A 449 21.97 -3.57 2.49
N LYS A 450 22.69 -4.66 2.77
CA LYS A 450 24.12 -4.63 3.08
C LYS A 450 24.94 -3.93 2.00
N GLU A 451 24.65 -4.24 0.74
CA GLU A 451 25.32 -3.61 -0.40
C GLU A 451 25.00 -2.11 -0.48
N LEU A 452 23.74 -1.72 -0.37
CA LEU A 452 23.33 -0.32 -0.41
C LEU A 452 23.98 0.49 0.71
N VAL A 453 24.03 -0.05 1.93
CA VAL A 453 24.68 0.59 3.08
C VAL A 453 26.17 0.77 2.82
N THR A 454 26.84 -0.28 2.35
CA THR A 454 28.29 -0.22 2.05
C THR A 454 28.59 0.79 0.95
N SER A 455 27.79 0.78 -0.12
CA SER A 455 27.90 1.74 -1.22
C SER A 455 27.68 3.16 -0.73
N PHE A 456 26.59 3.43 -0.01
CA PHE A 456 26.33 4.78 0.49
C PHE A 456 27.37 5.23 1.50
N GLN A 457 27.84 4.39 2.43
CA GLN A 457 28.96 4.74 3.31
C GLN A 457 30.21 5.13 2.50
N LYS A 458 30.52 4.39 1.44
CA LYS A 458 31.63 4.70 0.52
C LYS A 458 31.41 6.03 -0.23
N TYR A 459 30.18 6.34 -0.65
CA TYR A 459 29.84 7.58 -1.37
C TYR A 459 29.64 8.79 -0.44
N GLN A 460 29.27 8.59 0.82
CA GLN A 460 29.02 9.63 1.83
C GLN A 460 30.31 10.28 2.34
N HIS A 461 31.48 9.74 1.93
CA HIS A 461 32.78 10.41 2.06
C HIS A 461 33.03 11.52 1.01
N TYR A 462 32.12 11.70 0.04
CA TYR A 462 32.11 12.85 -0.87
C TYR A 462 30.83 13.66 -0.69
N LYS A 463 30.68 14.31 0.47
CA LYS A 463 29.78 15.47 0.63
C LYS A 463 30.31 16.63 -0.25
N MET A 464 30.15 16.54 -1.56
CA MET A 464 30.06 17.75 -2.38
C MET A 464 28.58 18.14 -2.42
N PRO A 465 28.23 19.40 -2.12
CA PRO A 465 26.91 19.92 -2.43
C PRO A 465 26.60 19.65 -3.91
N ILE A 466 25.35 19.35 -4.23
CA ILE A 466 24.91 19.28 -5.63
C ILE A 466 25.04 20.70 -6.19
N GLU A 467 26.15 21.01 -6.87
CA GLU A 467 26.43 22.34 -7.45
C GLU A 467 25.68 22.60 -8.77
N SER A 468 24.94 21.61 -9.31
CA SER A 468 24.17 21.81 -10.54
C SER A 468 22.75 21.25 -10.44
N PRO A 469 21.72 22.09 -10.65
CA PRO A 469 20.35 21.62 -10.71
C PRO A 469 20.20 20.69 -11.92
N LEU A 470 19.60 19.50 -11.71
CA LEU A 470 19.30 18.51 -12.75
C LEU A 470 18.18 18.98 -13.73
N THR A 471 17.71 20.22 -13.60
CA THR A 471 16.64 20.78 -14.41
C THR A 471 17.11 21.99 -15.22
N PRO A 472 16.78 22.07 -16.53
CA PRO A 472 17.05 23.27 -17.32
C PRO A 472 16.31 24.48 -16.75
N PRO A 473 16.90 25.70 -16.83
CA PRO A 473 16.47 26.91 -16.11
C PRO A 473 15.08 27.46 -16.51
N ASN A 474 14.39 26.85 -17.49
CA ASN A 474 13.20 27.43 -18.11
C ASN A 474 11.87 27.01 -17.48
N ASN A 475 11.88 26.21 -16.41
CA ASN A 475 10.66 25.86 -15.69
C ASN A 475 10.57 26.69 -14.41
N ASN A 476 9.56 27.55 -14.32
CA ASN A 476 9.15 28.22 -13.06
C ASN A 476 8.67 27.25 -11.94
N LEU A 477 8.89 25.93 -12.10
CA LEU A 477 8.96 24.98 -10.98
C LEU A 477 10.28 25.13 -10.18
N ALA A 478 11.29 25.80 -10.73
CA ALA A 478 12.59 26.04 -10.12
C ALA A 478 12.53 26.94 -8.88
N VAL A 479 11.46 27.72 -8.69
CA VAL A 479 11.43 28.71 -7.59
C VAL A 479 11.18 28.07 -6.21
N ASN A 480 10.77 26.79 -6.13
CA ASN A 480 10.62 26.10 -4.85
C ASN A 480 11.08 24.63 -4.80
N LEU A 481 11.72 24.08 -5.85
CA LEU A 481 12.42 22.80 -5.73
C LEU A 481 13.88 22.98 -5.28
N ASP A 482 14.51 24.09 -5.69
CA ASP A 482 15.93 24.42 -5.40
C ASP A 482 16.11 25.37 -4.21
N ARG A 483 15.03 25.90 -3.63
CA ARG A 483 15.13 26.42 -2.26
C ARG A 483 15.26 25.21 -1.36
N GLN A 484 16.48 24.93 -0.88
CA GLN A 484 16.78 24.02 0.23
C GLN A 484 15.69 22.96 0.32
N ILE A 485 15.79 21.83 -0.40
CA ILE A 485 14.89 20.68 -0.16
C ILE A 485 14.77 20.61 1.33
N LEU A 486 13.62 21.04 1.86
CA LEU A 486 13.53 21.39 3.26
C LEU A 486 14.02 20.13 3.95
N TYR A 487 15.06 20.27 4.74
CA TYR A 487 15.37 19.35 5.82
C TYR A 487 14.20 19.47 6.79
N ASN A 488 12.99 19.12 6.32
CA ASN A 488 11.90 18.73 7.15
C ASN A 488 12.45 17.45 7.73
N HIS A 489 13.00 17.55 8.95
CA HIS A 489 13.19 16.43 9.84
C HIS A 489 12.04 15.48 9.54
N SER A 490 12.33 14.34 8.92
CA SER A 490 11.31 13.35 8.69
C SER A 490 10.92 12.88 10.08
N HIS A 491 9.91 13.53 10.68
CA HIS A 491 9.33 13.13 11.96
C HIS A 491 8.63 11.77 11.85
N SER A 492 8.74 11.08 10.69
CA SER A 492 8.29 9.72 10.46
C SER A 492 9.26 8.67 10.99
N SER A 493 10.44 9.03 11.50
CA SER A 493 11.23 8.09 12.29
C SER A 493 10.41 7.67 13.51
N LEU A 494 10.14 6.36 13.62
CA LEU A 494 9.48 5.79 14.79
C LEU A 494 10.23 6.11 16.10
N TYR A 495 11.54 6.39 16.02
CA TYR A 495 12.41 6.58 17.17
C TYR A 495 12.54 8.02 17.68
N GLY A 496 12.11 9.05 16.94
CA GLY A 496 12.22 10.44 17.39
C GLY A 496 13.63 11.04 17.25
N ASP A 497 13.97 12.00 18.11
CA ASP A 497 15.21 12.79 18.00
C ASP A 497 16.48 12.04 18.43
N ASP A 498 16.35 10.88 19.09
CA ASP A 498 17.43 10.13 19.74
C ASP A 498 18.37 9.34 18.80
N VAL A 499 18.08 9.32 17.49
CA VAL A 499 18.91 8.60 16.50
C VAL A 499 19.92 9.53 15.83
N SER A 500 21.16 9.06 15.66
CA SER A 500 22.25 9.83 15.03
C SER A 500 21.83 10.40 13.68
N THR A 501 22.28 11.62 13.39
CA THR A 501 21.97 12.31 12.13
C THR A 501 22.39 11.49 10.92
N ASP A 502 23.53 10.80 11.02
CA ASP A 502 24.09 9.99 9.93
C ASP A 502 23.21 8.77 9.63
N HIS A 503 22.67 8.11 10.66
CA HIS A 503 21.73 7.01 10.47
C HIS A 503 20.44 7.50 9.80
N LYS A 504 19.87 8.62 10.25
CA LYS A 504 18.68 9.23 9.63
C LYS A 504 18.92 9.56 8.15
N MET A 505 20.07 10.15 7.84
CA MET A 505 20.47 10.45 6.45
C MET A 505 20.59 9.19 5.59
N MET A 506 21.13 8.10 6.15
CA MET A 506 21.30 6.84 5.43
C MET A 506 19.96 6.18 5.11
N VAL A 507 19.06 6.10 6.10
CA VAL A 507 17.70 5.60 5.92
C VAL A 507 16.96 6.41 4.85
N GLU A 508 17.11 7.74 4.89
CA GLU A 508 16.47 8.64 3.93
C GLU A 508 17.06 8.47 2.51
N ALA A 509 18.39 8.31 2.39
CA ALA A 509 19.05 8.06 1.11
C ALA A 509 18.61 6.73 0.49
N ILE A 510 18.54 5.66 1.28
CA ILE A 510 18.02 4.35 0.86
C ILE A 510 16.55 4.47 0.45
N GLY A 511 15.73 5.13 1.26
CA GLY A 511 14.33 5.37 0.94
C GLY A 511 14.16 6.09 -0.40
N ARG A 512 14.90 7.17 -0.65
CA ARG A 512 14.89 7.90 -1.92
C ARG A 512 15.34 7.04 -3.10
N HIS A 513 16.39 6.25 -2.92
CA HIS A 513 16.87 5.34 -3.96
C HIS A 513 15.81 4.31 -4.34
N LEU A 514 15.13 3.70 -3.37
CA LEU A 514 14.04 2.75 -3.61
C LEU A 514 12.85 3.41 -4.33
N VAL A 515 12.47 4.62 -3.93
CA VAL A 515 11.43 5.41 -4.63
C VAL A 515 11.83 5.67 -6.07
N TYR A 516 13.09 6.06 -6.30
CA TYR A 516 13.60 6.35 -7.64
C TYR A 516 13.61 5.11 -8.53
N ASP A 517 14.08 3.97 -8.01
CA ASP A 517 14.09 2.70 -8.74
C ASP A 517 12.67 2.24 -9.07
N ALA A 518 11.75 2.34 -8.12
CA ALA A 518 10.34 2.07 -8.39
C ALA A 518 9.82 3.05 -9.46
N ALA A 519 9.96 4.36 -9.30
CA ALA A 519 9.42 5.35 -10.23
C ALA A 519 9.97 5.17 -11.67
N SER A 520 11.27 4.90 -11.82
CA SER A 520 11.93 4.68 -13.11
C SER A 520 11.49 3.37 -13.80
N SER A 521 11.08 2.38 -13.02
CA SER A 521 10.59 1.10 -13.53
C SER A 521 9.11 1.08 -13.92
N THR A 522 8.39 2.20 -13.74
CA THR A 522 6.96 2.28 -14.04
C THR A 522 6.65 1.91 -15.49
N ALA A 523 5.64 1.06 -15.65
CA ALA A 523 5.20 0.60 -16.96
C ALA A 523 4.44 1.71 -17.72
N LEU A 524 4.69 1.82 -19.02
CA LEU A 524 3.90 2.70 -19.87
C LEU A 524 2.53 2.05 -20.09
N MET A 525 1.47 2.76 -19.69
CA MET A 525 0.08 2.36 -19.87
C MET A 525 -0.52 3.03 -21.10
N CYS A 526 -1.69 2.58 -21.55
CA CYS A 526 -2.35 3.16 -22.72
C CYS A 526 -2.70 4.65 -22.51
N THR A 527 -3.04 5.01 -21.28
CA THR A 527 -3.30 6.39 -20.88
C THR A 527 -2.07 7.28 -20.98
N ASN A 528 -0.86 6.75 -20.72
CA ASN A 528 0.38 7.50 -20.90
C ASN A 528 0.65 7.80 -22.38
N VAL A 529 0.40 6.82 -23.27
CA VAL A 529 0.56 7.01 -24.72
C VAL A 529 -0.45 8.03 -25.25
N VAL A 530 -1.72 7.92 -24.84
CA VAL A 530 -2.77 8.88 -25.20
C VAL A 530 -2.40 10.28 -24.71
N ALA A 531 -1.99 10.41 -23.43
CA ALA A 531 -1.57 11.68 -22.87
C ALA A 531 -0.38 12.27 -23.63
N TYR A 532 0.62 11.44 -23.99
CA TYR A 532 1.74 11.88 -24.80
C TYR A 532 1.28 12.43 -26.16
N VAL A 533 0.51 11.66 -26.93
CA VAL A 533 0.01 12.08 -28.26
C VAL A 533 -0.79 13.38 -28.16
N VAL A 534 -1.67 13.52 -27.17
CA VAL A 534 -2.48 14.73 -26.97
C VAL A 534 -1.63 15.93 -26.55
N LEU A 535 -0.61 15.73 -25.72
CA LEU A 535 0.21 16.80 -25.17
C LEU A 535 1.38 17.21 -26.08
N THR A 536 1.81 16.36 -27.01
CA THR A 536 2.98 16.64 -27.87
C THR A 536 2.62 16.73 -29.35
N GLU A 537 1.89 15.75 -29.90
CA GLU A 537 1.62 15.64 -31.34
C GLU A 537 0.30 16.30 -31.78
N ARG A 538 -0.70 16.32 -30.89
CA ARG A 538 -2.09 16.77 -31.15
C ARG A 538 -2.53 17.85 -30.16
N ARG A 539 -1.65 18.81 -29.85
CA ARG A 539 -1.87 19.88 -28.85
C ARG A 539 -3.11 20.74 -29.10
N ALA A 540 -3.38 21.07 -30.36
CA ALA A 540 -4.53 21.86 -30.79
C ALA A 540 -5.87 21.11 -30.71
N GLY A 541 -5.85 19.84 -30.29
CA GLY A 541 -6.99 18.93 -30.38
C GLY A 541 -7.05 18.26 -31.74
N CYS A 542 -7.77 17.14 -31.81
CA CYS A 542 -8.02 16.42 -33.05
C CYS A 542 -9.31 15.60 -32.94
N ALA A 543 -9.85 15.17 -34.08
CA ALA A 543 -10.96 14.23 -34.10
C ALA A 543 -10.53 12.87 -33.51
N LEU A 544 -11.48 12.13 -32.95
CA LEU A 544 -11.20 10.84 -32.31
C LEU A 544 -10.56 9.82 -33.27
N ALA A 545 -10.92 9.85 -34.56
CA ALA A 545 -10.32 8.99 -35.59
C ALA A 545 -8.82 9.28 -35.75
N ALA A 546 -8.45 10.55 -35.89
CA ALA A 546 -7.05 10.97 -36.01
C ALA A 546 -6.24 10.71 -34.73
N LEU A 547 -6.88 10.80 -33.56
CA LEU A 547 -6.25 10.43 -32.29
C LEU A 547 -5.95 8.93 -32.24
N ARG A 548 -6.91 8.09 -32.65
CA ARG A 548 -6.75 6.64 -32.69
C ARG A 548 -5.59 6.23 -33.59
N GLU A 549 -5.51 6.80 -34.79
CA GLU A 549 -4.41 6.53 -35.73
C GLU A 549 -3.05 6.90 -35.15
N ALA A 550 -2.93 8.10 -34.57
CA ALA A 550 -1.68 8.55 -33.95
C ALA A 550 -1.26 7.67 -32.77
N VAL A 551 -2.21 7.29 -31.91
CA VAL A 551 -1.96 6.39 -30.77
C VAL A 551 -1.54 5.00 -31.25
N CYS A 552 -2.21 4.44 -32.26
CA CYS A 552 -1.86 3.14 -32.83
C CYS A 552 -0.47 3.17 -33.49
N ALA A 553 -0.15 4.23 -34.26
CA ALA A 553 1.16 4.40 -34.87
C ALA A 553 2.26 4.49 -33.80
N ARG A 554 2.01 5.21 -32.70
CA ARG A 554 2.97 5.32 -31.60
C ARG A 554 3.14 4.02 -30.83
N ALA A 555 2.05 3.29 -30.60
CA ALA A 555 2.10 1.99 -29.94
C ALA A 555 2.84 0.94 -30.77
N ALA A 556 2.80 1.00 -32.11
CA ALA A 556 3.54 0.10 -32.98
C ALA A 556 5.05 0.43 -33.07
N ALA A 557 5.42 1.67 -32.75
CA ALA A 557 6.82 2.11 -32.70
C ALA A 557 7.50 1.83 -31.35
N LEU A 558 6.72 1.47 -30.32
CA LEU A 558 7.17 1.09 -28.98
C LEU A 558 7.21 -0.43 -28.84
#